data_AF-A0A0D1XIW4-F1
#
_entry.id   AF-A0A0D1XIW4-F1
#
_cell.length_a   1.000
_cell.length_b   1.000
_cell.length_c   1.000
_cell.angle_alpha   90.00
_cell.angle_beta   90.00
_cell.angle_gamma   90.00
#
_symmetry.space_group_name_H-M   'P 1'
#
loop_
_entity.id
_entity.type
_entity.pdbx_description
1 polymer ?
#
loop_
_entity_poly.entity_id
_entity_poly.type
_entity_poly.pdbx_seq_one_letter_code
_entity_poly.pdbx_strand_id
1 'polypeptide(L)'
;MENYSTNKENIGVSSLKRNYDVANLISHAYDDDAYSARSSLKSQRFVVTEDCNQVRSKIRKFLENSGMKVKDFIEAIDVSGPSYHKFMKQYGKEKGMMSETYVNAFHYFKHREELGIPMPKKQKVSKPLSETSTNAKVGKGKKDPSIPTPIPFPSIQLEGEEEDEVEVYDSCDEIRRKIEAHLRKPNVTQASFLRDLHAQFHGPQKPKSLQATQLNKFRNYGGPLTGNMSGIYYAAYVYFEKERIANGRPKSQHRLDMENAWELKGGVDLTQNFNNIAYVCSEGRTIYMNSLGQVRSVPI
;
A
#
# COMPACT_ATOMS: atom_id res chain seq x y z
N MET A 1 -44.08 51.12 19.34
CA MET A 1 -44.73 49.90 18.82
C MET A 1 -43.63 49.00 18.31
N GLU A 2 -43.39 47.77 18.75
CA GLU A 2 -43.74 46.99 19.92
C GLU A 2 -42.81 45.78 19.76
N ASN A 3 -41.94 45.54 20.73
CA ASN A 3 -41.09 44.35 20.74
C ASN A 3 -41.98 43.15 21.05
N TYR A 4 -41.96 42.10 20.22
CA TYR A 4 -42.45 40.78 20.62
C TYR A 4 -41.34 39.74 20.58
N SER A 5 -41.20 39.12 21.74
CA SER A 5 -40.34 38.01 22.08
C SER A 5 -41.11 36.68 21.92
N THR A 6 -40.38 35.57 22.04
CA THR A 6 -40.81 34.16 22.25
C THR A 6 -41.29 33.39 21.00
N ASN A 7 -40.92 32.13 20.74
CA ASN A 7 -40.75 30.99 21.65
C ASN A 7 -39.69 29.96 21.20
N LYS A 8 -39.12 29.29 22.21
CA LYS A 8 -38.34 28.04 22.13
C LYS A 8 -39.27 26.86 21.91
N GLU A 9 -38.84 25.85 21.16
CA GLU A 9 -39.08 24.45 21.55
C GLU A 9 -37.82 23.61 21.31
N ASN A 10 -37.48 22.86 22.36
CA ASN A 10 -36.33 21.99 22.50
C ASN A 10 -36.90 20.57 22.57
N ILE A 11 -36.58 19.70 21.61
CA ILE A 11 -36.80 18.26 21.73
C ILE A 11 -35.47 17.60 21.40
N GLY A 12 -34.69 17.33 22.45
CA GLY A 12 -33.53 16.44 22.33
C GLY A 12 -33.99 15.00 22.38
N VAL A 13 -33.43 14.12 21.54
CA VAL A 13 -33.30 12.70 21.89
C VAL A 13 -32.10 12.06 21.19
N SER A 14 -31.24 11.49 22.03
CA SER A 14 -30.47 10.25 21.86
C SER A 14 -29.47 10.09 20.71
N SER A 15 -28.24 9.91 21.17
CA SER A 15 -27.25 8.99 20.61
C SER A 15 -27.87 7.69 20.08
N LEU A 16 -27.73 7.41 18.79
CA LEU A 16 -27.75 6.05 18.27
C LEU A 16 -26.62 5.91 17.25
N LYS A 17 -25.48 5.39 17.73
CA LYS A 17 -24.52 4.65 16.91
C LYS A 17 -25.30 3.55 16.20
N ARG A 18 -25.35 3.53 14.88
CA ARG A 18 -25.77 2.36 14.12
C ARG A 18 -25.04 2.30 12.79
N ASN A 19 -23.93 1.54 12.79
CA ASN A 19 -23.39 0.85 11.62
C ASN A 19 -24.53 0.05 10.98
N TYR A 20 -24.88 0.32 9.72
CA TYR A 20 -25.70 -0.59 8.93
C TYR A 20 -25.12 -0.73 7.51
N ASP A 21 -24.86 -1.99 7.18
CA ASP A 21 -24.39 -2.52 5.92
C ASP A 21 -25.23 -2.05 4.72
N VAL A 22 -24.59 -1.41 3.74
CA VAL A 22 -25.21 -0.99 2.48
C VAL A 22 -25.23 -2.14 1.45
N ALA A 23 -25.32 -3.39 1.93
CA ALA A 23 -25.35 -4.58 1.10
C ALA A 23 -26.78 -5.15 0.91
N ASN A 24 -27.81 -4.56 1.52
CA ASN A 24 -29.12 -5.20 1.58
C ASN A 24 -30.31 -4.27 1.32
N LEU A 25 -30.28 -3.54 0.19
CA LEU A 25 -31.43 -2.83 -0.35
C LEU A 25 -31.64 -3.20 -1.82
N ILE A 26 -31.66 -4.50 -2.12
CA ILE A 26 -32.28 -5.03 -3.33
C ILE A 26 -33.11 -6.25 -2.93
N SER A 27 -34.38 -6.03 -2.59
CA SER A 27 -35.46 -6.92 -3.05
C SER A 27 -36.85 -6.33 -2.78
N HIS A 28 -37.53 -6.01 -3.89
CA HIS A 28 -38.98 -6.09 -4.11
C HIS A 28 -39.88 -4.94 -3.65
N ALA A 29 -39.99 -3.93 -4.53
CA ALA A 29 -41.29 -3.53 -5.06
C ALA A 29 -41.08 -3.01 -6.50
N TYR A 30 -41.78 -3.61 -7.45
CA TYR A 30 -41.89 -3.12 -8.82
C TYR A 30 -42.78 -1.88 -8.78
N ASP A 31 -42.23 -0.68 -8.96
CA ASP A 31 -42.99 0.52 -9.32
C ASP A 31 -42.06 1.49 -10.09
N ASP A 32 -42.61 2.07 -11.15
CA ASP A 32 -41.99 2.67 -12.35
C ASP A 32 -41.06 3.90 -12.18
N ASP A 33 -40.68 4.30 -10.96
CA ASP A 33 -40.04 5.59 -10.72
C ASP A 33 -38.50 5.62 -10.86
N ALA A 34 -37.86 4.45 -11.05
CA ALA A 34 -36.40 4.37 -11.22
C ALA A 34 -35.90 4.89 -12.59
N TYR A 35 -36.79 5.09 -13.57
CA TYR A 35 -36.41 5.62 -14.89
C TYR A 35 -36.15 7.15 -14.86
N SER A 36 -36.78 7.88 -13.93
CA SER A 36 -36.67 9.34 -13.86
C SER A 36 -35.34 9.80 -13.26
N ALA A 37 -34.87 9.15 -12.20
CA ALA A 37 -33.58 9.48 -11.57
C ALA A 37 -32.37 9.15 -12.48
N ARG A 38 -32.48 8.11 -13.32
CA ARG A 38 -31.43 7.76 -14.31
C ARG A 38 -31.45 8.69 -15.54
N SER A 39 -32.60 9.28 -15.86
CA SER A 39 -32.76 10.22 -16.98
C SER A 39 -32.30 11.65 -16.64
N SER A 40 -32.30 12.05 -15.36
CA SER A 40 -31.98 13.42 -14.96
C SER A 40 -30.50 13.81 -15.17
N LEU A 41 -29.57 12.86 -15.27
CA LEU A 41 -28.16 13.15 -15.61
C LEU A 41 -27.97 13.58 -17.08
N LYS A 42 -28.95 13.28 -17.97
CA LYS A 42 -28.84 13.55 -19.42
C LYS A 42 -29.15 15.00 -19.81
N SER A 43 -29.77 15.81 -18.96
CA SER A 43 -30.32 17.12 -19.36
C SER A 43 -29.51 18.35 -18.93
N GLN A 44 -28.49 18.22 -18.08
CA GLN A 44 -27.67 19.35 -17.64
C GLN A 44 -26.39 19.44 -18.49
N ARG A 45 -26.49 20.09 -19.66
CA ARG A 45 -25.34 20.30 -20.58
C ARG A 45 -24.41 21.38 -20.04
N PHE A 46 -23.56 21.02 -19.09
CA PHE A 46 -22.37 21.83 -18.76
C PHE A 46 -21.44 21.96 -19.97
N VAL A 47 -20.92 23.16 -20.19
CA VAL A 47 -19.82 23.36 -21.14
C VAL A 47 -18.57 22.73 -20.54
N VAL A 48 -17.92 21.83 -21.28
CA VAL A 48 -16.67 21.21 -20.85
C VAL A 48 -15.56 22.25 -20.91
N THR A 49 -15.06 22.68 -19.76
CA THR A 49 -14.01 23.69 -19.64
C THR A 49 -12.62 23.10 -19.39
N GLU A 50 -12.54 21.81 -19.09
CA GLU A 50 -11.32 21.12 -18.70
C GLU A 50 -10.77 20.28 -19.83
N ASP A 51 -9.45 20.19 -19.96
CA ASP A 51 -8.84 19.36 -21.00
C ASP A 51 -8.87 17.85 -20.68
N CYS A 52 -8.59 17.01 -21.68
CA CYS A 52 -8.66 15.55 -21.53
C CYS A 52 -7.69 15.01 -20.46
N ASN A 53 -6.54 15.65 -20.24
CA ASN A 53 -5.60 15.23 -19.20
C ASN A 53 -6.09 15.62 -17.80
N GLN A 54 -6.74 16.77 -17.66
CA GLN A 54 -7.38 17.20 -16.41
C GLN A 54 -8.48 16.22 -16.00
N VAL A 55 -9.37 15.85 -16.93
CA VAL A 55 -10.44 14.87 -16.68
C VAL A 55 -9.85 13.50 -16.31
N ARG A 56 -8.84 12.99 -17.03
CA ARG A 56 -8.15 11.74 -16.65
C ARG A 56 -7.52 11.80 -15.26
N SER A 57 -6.91 12.93 -14.91
CA SER A 57 -6.30 13.14 -13.60
C SER A 57 -7.36 13.13 -12.49
N LYS A 58 -8.52 13.75 -12.73
CA LYS A 58 -9.66 13.71 -11.82
C LYS A 58 -10.22 12.30 -11.64
N ILE A 59 -10.37 11.53 -12.73
CA ILE A 59 -10.79 10.12 -12.68
C ILE A 59 -9.84 9.31 -11.80
N ARG A 60 -8.52 9.40 -12.02
CA ARG A 60 -7.53 8.65 -11.23
C ARG A 60 -7.59 9.02 -9.75
N LYS A 61 -7.59 10.32 -9.43
CA LYS A 61 -7.69 10.81 -8.05
C LYS A 61 -8.99 10.39 -7.38
N PHE A 62 -10.10 10.42 -8.11
CA PHE A 62 -11.40 10.00 -7.60
C PHE A 62 -11.39 8.52 -7.25
N LEU A 63 -10.94 7.65 -8.16
CA LEU A 63 -10.87 6.20 -7.92
C LEU A 63 -9.91 5.84 -6.79
N GLU A 64 -8.76 6.50 -6.73
CA GLU A 64 -7.76 6.29 -5.66
C GLU A 64 -8.30 6.68 -4.27
N ASN A 65 -9.12 7.74 -4.18
CA ASN A 65 -9.56 8.27 -2.89
C ASN A 65 -11.00 7.88 -2.50
N SER A 66 -11.84 7.44 -3.44
CA SER A 66 -13.26 7.09 -3.17
C SER A 66 -13.45 5.65 -2.71
N GLY A 67 -12.47 4.76 -2.94
CA GLY A 67 -12.65 3.32 -2.75
C GLY A 67 -13.61 2.66 -3.76
N MET A 68 -14.13 3.43 -4.73
CA MET A 68 -15.01 2.93 -5.80
C MET A 68 -14.20 2.09 -6.80
N LYS A 69 -14.72 0.92 -7.19
CA LYS A 69 -14.07 0.10 -8.21
C LYS A 69 -14.25 0.75 -9.58
N VAL A 70 -13.31 0.47 -10.48
CA VAL A 70 -13.36 0.95 -11.87
C VAL A 70 -14.67 0.57 -12.56
N LYS A 71 -15.18 -0.64 -12.33
CA LYS A 71 -16.45 -1.12 -12.89
C LYS A 71 -17.64 -0.25 -12.43
N ASP A 72 -17.71 0.04 -11.13
CA ASP A 72 -18.79 0.83 -10.54
C ASP A 72 -18.75 2.29 -11.05
N PHE A 73 -17.55 2.84 -11.27
CA PHE A 73 -17.40 4.16 -11.86
C PHE A 73 -17.82 4.20 -13.34
N ILE A 74 -17.46 3.18 -14.13
CA ILE A 74 -17.86 3.06 -15.54
C ILE A 74 -19.39 3.04 -15.65
N GLU A 75 -20.06 2.32 -14.74
CA GLU A 75 -21.52 2.27 -14.65
C GLU A 75 -22.11 3.62 -14.21
N ALA A 76 -21.50 4.30 -13.24
CA ALA A 76 -21.96 5.60 -12.75
C ALA A 76 -21.89 6.73 -13.79
N ILE A 77 -20.94 6.66 -14.74
CA ILE A 77 -20.83 7.64 -15.84
C ILE A 77 -21.55 7.18 -17.13
N ASP A 78 -22.24 6.04 -17.09
CA ASP A 78 -23.01 5.44 -18.20
C ASP A 78 -22.18 5.32 -19.49
N VAL A 79 -20.97 4.74 -19.40
CA VAL A 79 -20.13 4.46 -20.59
C VAL A 79 -19.77 2.99 -20.70
N SER A 80 -19.41 2.55 -21.91
CA SER A 80 -18.90 1.19 -22.09
C SER A 80 -17.48 1.04 -21.52
N GLY A 81 -17.19 -0.13 -20.93
CA GLY A 81 -15.86 -0.46 -20.41
C GLY A 81 -14.74 -0.28 -21.45
N PRO A 82 -14.87 -0.74 -22.69
CA PRO A 82 -13.87 -0.50 -23.73
C PRO A 82 -13.63 0.98 -24.04
N SER A 83 -14.68 1.81 -24.04
CA SER A 83 -14.57 3.26 -24.26
C SER A 83 -13.73 3.92 -23.14
N TYR A 84 -14.02 3.54 -21.89
CA TYR A 84 -13.26 4.00 -20.72
C TYR A 84 -11.77 3.64 -20.82
N HIS A 85 -11.45 2.36 -21.06
CA HIS A 85 -10.06 1.90 -21.12
C HIS A 85 -9.29 2.54 -22.30
N LYS A 86 -9.96 2.72 -23.45
CA LYS A 86 -9.40 3.42 -24.61
C LYS A 86 -9.09 4.88 -24.29
N PHE A 87 -9.98 5.59 -23.61
CA PHE A 87 -9.77 6.98 -23.19
C PHE A 87 -8.65 7.12 -22.14
N MET A 88 -8.59 6.22 -21.16
CA MET A 88 -7.59 6.24 -20.09
C MET A 88 -6.17 5.87 -20.54
N LYS A 89 -6.04 5.11 -21.64
CA LYS A 89 -4.75 4.75 -22.26
C LYS A 89 -4.16 5.88 -23.13
N GLN A 90 -4.97 6.81 -23.60
CA GLN A 90 -4.53 7.95 -24.41
C GLN A 90 -3.79 9.01 -23.58
N TYR A 91 -2.95 9.81 -24.24
CA TYR A 91 -2.20 10.91 -23.64
C TYR A 91 -2.23 12.14 -24.55
N GLY A 92 -2.37 13.33 -23.95
CA GLY A 92 -2.38 14.62 -24.64
C GLY A 92 -3.64 15.42 -24.33
N LYS A 93 -3.49 16.75 -24.38
CA LYS A 93 -4.50 17.73 -23.96
C LYS A 93 -5.84 17.57 -24.71
N GLU A 94 -5.78 17.38 -26.02
CA GLU A 94 -6.95 17.26 -26.90
C GLU A 94 -7.25 15.81 -27.32
N LYS A 95 -6.32 14.88 -27.04
CA LYS A 95 -6.48 13.48 -27.45
C LYS A 95 -7.58 12.86 -26.61
N GLY A 96 -8.71 12.52 -27.24
CA GLY A 96 -9.87 11.93 -26.58
C GLY A 96 -11.02 12.91 -26.33
N MET A 97 -10.97 14.15 -26.83
CA MET A 97 -12.01 15.17 -26.62
C MET A 97 -13.39 14.78 -27.17
N MET A 98 -13.42 13.87 -28.16
CA MET A 98 -14.64 13.31 -28.74
C MET A 98 -15.08 12.00 -28.06
N SER A 99 -14.42 11.60 -26.97
CA SER A 99 -14.79 10.39 -26.23
C SER A 99 -15.98 10.67 -25.33
N GLU A 100 -16.95 9.76 -25.36
CA GLU A 100 -18.07 9.75 -24.42
C GLU A 100 -17.61 9.70 -22.96
N THR A 101 -16.51 8.98 -22.68
CA THR A 101 -15.91 8.94 -21.33
C THR A 101 -15.41 10.31 -20.87
N TYR A 102 -14.86 11.12 -21.79
CA TYR A 102 -14.38 12.45 -21.44
C TYR A 102 -15.53 13.36 -21.03
N VAL A 103 -16.58 13.42 -21.87
CA VAL A 103 -17.74 14.27 -21.64
C VAL A 103 -18.47 13.81 -20.37
N ASN A 104 -18.86 12.54 -20.29
CA ASN A 104 -19.67 12.04 -19.17
C ASN A 104 -18.93 12.10 -17.82
N ALA A 105 -17.62 11.84 -17.79
CA ALA A 105 -16.85 11.98 -16.57
C ALA A 105 -16.75 13.43 -16.10
N PHE A 106 -16.65 14.40 -17.02
CA PHE A 106 -16.69 15.82 -16.65
C PHE A 106 -18.04 16.20 -16.05
N HIS A 107 -19.16 15.80 -16.67
CA HIS A 107 -20.50 16.04 -16.14
C HIS A 107 -20.68 15.40 -14.75
N TYR A 108 -20.19 14.17 -14.57
CA TYR A 108 -20.24 13.48 -13.28
C TYR A 108 -19.53 14.27 -12.16
N PHE A 109 -18.33 14.81 -12.42
CA PHE A 109 -17.63 15.62 -11.41
C PHE A 109 -18.28 16.98 -11.18
N LYS A 110 -18.80 17.61 -12.24
CA LYS A 110 -19.48 18.90 -12.12
C LYS A 110 -20.78 18.78 -11.32
N HIS A 111 -21.53 17.72 -11.57
CA HIS A 111 -22.75 17.42 -10.82
C HIS A 111 -22.47 17.15 -9.34
N ARG A 112 -21.39 16.43 -9.01
CA ARG A 112 -20.95 16.25 -7.61
C ARG A 112 -20.55 17.55 -6.93
N GLU A 113 -19.93 18.47 -7.66
CA GLU A 113 -19.56 19.79 -7.15
C GLU A 113 -20.81 20.63 -6.81
N GLU A 114 -21.83 20.62 -7.68
CA GLU A 114 -23.10 21.33 -7.44
C GLU A 114 -23.91 20.76 -6.28
N LEU A 115 -23.87 19.43 -6.10
CA LEU A 115 -24.46 18.77 -4.93
C LEU A 115 -23.65 19.00 -3.64
N GLY A 116 -22.57 19.79 -3.69
CA GLY A 116 -21.72 20.07 -2.54
C GLY A 116 -20.95 18.84 -2.02
N ILE A 117 -20.84 17.78 -2.83
CA ILE A 117 -20.13 16.55 -2.46
C ILE A 117 -18.66 16.73 -2.83
N PRO A 118 -17.76 16.98 -1.87
CA PRO A 118 -16.36 17.26 -2.19
C PRO A 118 -15.70 16.03 -2.83
N MET A 119 -14.72 16.29 -3.70
CA MET A 119 -13.82 15.25 -4.19
C MET A 119 -13.20 14.54 -2.96
N PRO A 120 -13.18 13.20 -2.92
CA PRO A 120 -12.63 12.49 -1.77
C PRO A 120 -11.18 12.94 -1.57
N LYS A 121 -10.92 13.57 -0.42
CA LYS A 121 -9.59 14.01 -0.05
C LYS A 121 -8.81 12.78 0.38
N LYS A 122 -7.55 12.69 -0.06
CA LYS A 122 -6.58 11.68 0.39
C LYS A 122 -6.70 11.54 1.91
N GLN A 123 -7.21 10.41 2.40
CA GLN A 123 -7.24 10.14 3.83
C GLN A 123 -5.81 10.21 4.35
N LYS A 124 -5.49 11.22 5.16
CA LYS A 124 -4.35 11.15 6.06
C LYS A 124 -4.73 10.08 7.08
N VAL A 125 -4.17 8.90 6.94
CA VAL A 125 -4.44 7.78 7.84
C VAL A 125 -3.78 8.08 9.19
N SER A 126 -4.53 8.65 10.11
CA SER A 126 -4.48 8.23 11.51
C SER A 126 -5.14 6.84 11.62
N LYS A 127 -4.52 5.94 12.40
CA LYS A 127 -4.84 4.51 12.55
C LYS A 127 -6.30 4.22 13.03
N PRO A 128 -6.76 2.95 12.93
CA PRO A 128 -8.12 2.57 12.50
C PRO A 128 -9.06 2.15 13.65
N LEU A 129 -10.35 1.99 13.32
CA LEU A 129 -11.19 0.94 13.92
C LEU A 129 -11.81 0.09 12.80
N SER A 130 -11.69 -1.22 13.00
CA SER A 130 -12.20 -2.36 12.24
C SER A 130 -13.72 -2.52 12.44
N GLU A 131 -14.49 -3.44 11.86
CA GLU A 131 -14.35 -4.78 11.24
C GLU A 131 -15.75 -5.08 10.61
N THR A 132 -16.02 -6.09 9.78
CA THR A 132 -16.17 -7.51 10.18
C THR A 132 -16.48 -8.39 8.96
N SER A 133 -15.92 -9.60 8.92
CA SER A 133 -16.67 -10.85 8.63
C SER A 133 -15.92 -12.07 9.18
N THR A 134 -16.28 -12.42 10.41
CA THR A 134 -16.54 -13.74 11.01
C THR A 134 -15.76 -14.99 10.55
N ASN A 135 -15.11 -15.69 11.50
CA ASN A 135 -15.76 -16.83 12.19
C ASN A 135 -15.07 -17.22 13.51
N ALA A 136 -15.89 -17.69 14.46
CA ALA A 136 -15.55 -17.91 15.87
C ALA A 136 -14.96 -19.29 16.19
N LYS A 137 -14.14 -19.37 17.24
CA LYS A 137 -14.36 -20.24 18.43
C LYS A 137 -13.45 -19.85 19.59
N VAL A 138 -14.05 -19.92 20.78
CA VAL A 138 -13.63 -19.36 22.09
C VAL A 138 -12.58 -20.24 22.78
N GLY A 139 -11.65 -19.60 23.50
CA GLY A 139 -10.69 -20.25 24.39
C GLY A 139 -9.87 -19.31 25.28
N LYS A 140 -10.55 -18.55 26.15
CA LYS A 140 -10.14 -18.04 27.48
C LYS A 140 -8.65 -18.12 27.89
N GLY A 141 -7.98 -16.98 28.12
CA GLY A 141 -6.83 -16.97 29.04
C GLY A 141 -5.79 -15.83 28.95
N LYS A 142 -5.95 -14.85 29.85
CA LYS A 142 -4.91 -14.02 30.52
C LYS A 142 -4.27 -12.82 29.78
N LYS A 143 -4.26 -11.73 30.57
CA LYS A 143 -3.70 -10.38 30.39
C LYS A 143 -2.17 -10.44 30.36
N ASP A 144 -1.48 -9.60 29.58
CA ASP A 144 -0.86 -8.33 30.02
C ASP A 144 -0.24 -7.57 28.81
N PRO A 145 0.45 -6.41 28.92
CA PRO A 145 0.01 -5.16 28.32
C PRO A 145 0.99 -4.58 27.26
N SER A 146 0.66 -3.41 26.75
CA SER A 146 1.43 -2.56 25.80
C SER A 146 1.19 -2.84 24.31
N ILE A 147 0.11 -2.23 23.80
CA ILE A 147 0.05 -1.83 22.39
C ILE A 147 0.73 -0.46 22.34
N PRO A 148 1.89 -0.27 21.70
CA PRO A 148 2.45 1.06 21.53
C PRO A 148 1.64 1.80 20.47
N THR A 149 1.22 3.02 20.82
CA THR A 149 0.88 4.13 19.92
C THR A 149 1.75 4.11 18.66
N PRO A 150 1.22 4.47 17.46
CA PRO A 150 2.04 4.54 16.25
C PRO A 150 3.20 5.53 16.45
N ILE A 151 4.39 4.99 16.68
CA ILE A 151 5.62 5.76 16.79
C ILE A 151 5.93 6.30 15.38
N PRO A 152 6.28 7.58 15.24
CA PRO A 152 6.74 8.12 13.97
C PRO A 152 7.89 7.27 13.42
N PHE A 153 7.74 6.84 12.16
CA PHE A 153 8.70 5.99 11.43
C PHE A 153 10.19 6.32 11.62
N PRO A 154 10.64 7.59 11.62
CA PRO A 154 12.08 7.91 11.76
C PRO A 154 12.60 7.89 13.21
N SER A 155 11.74 7.75 14.22
CA SER A 155 12.15 7.78 15.64
C SER A 155 12.40 6.41 16.25
N ILE A 156 12.28 5.34 15.46
CA ILE A 156 12.53 3.97 15.90
C ILE A 156 14.00 3.67 15.64
N GLN A 157 14.68 3.23 16.69
CA GLN A 157 16.08 2.85 16.67
C GLN A 157 16.19 1.34 16.92
N LEU A 158 16.94 0.65 16.06
CA LEU A 158 17.25 -0.76 16.21
C LEU A 158 18.54 -0.93 17.03
N GLU A 159 18.68 -2.09 17.66
CA GLU A 159 19.93 -2.47 18.33
C GLU A 159 21.06 -2.60 17.30
N GLY A 160 22.21 -1.98 17.58
CA GLY A 160 23.36 -1.92 16.64
C GLY A 160 23.24 -0.89 15.52
N GLU A 161 22.18 -0.07 15.48
CA GLU A 161 21.96 0.90 14.39
C GLU A 161 22.99 2.03 14.34
N GLU A 162 23.46 2.51 15.50
CA GLU A 162 24.42 3.61 15.57
C GLU A 162 25.78 3.25 14.93
N GLU A 163 26.14 1.97 14.97
CA GLU A 163 27.42 1.46 14.45
C GLU A 163 27.28 0.80 13.06
N ASP A 164 26.08 0.79 12.49
CA ASP A 164 25.72 0.03 11.29
C ASP A 164 25.87 -1.50 11.42
N GLU A 165 25.71 -2.04 12.64
CA GLU A 165 25.92 -3.46 12.98
C GLU A 165 24.62 -4.24 13.27
N VAL A 166 23.47 -3.71 12.87
CA VAL A 166 22.16 -4.37 13.03
C VAL A 166 22.16 -5.76 12.41
N GLU A 167 21.84 -6.78 13.22
CA GLU A 167 21.72 -8.16 12.78
C GLU A 167 20.56 -8.37 11.79
N VAL A 168 20.85 -9.06 10.68
CA VAL A 168 19.91 -9.26 9.57
C VAL A 168 19.34 -10.67 9.57
N TYR A 169 18.01 -10.80 9.69
CA TYR A 169 17.30 -12.09 9.62
C TYR A 169 16.17 -12.13 8.60
N ASP A 170 16.34 -11.45 7.47
CA ASP A 170 15.57 -11.74 6.26
C ASP A 170 16.53 -12.25 5.20
N SER A 171 16.12 -13.19 4.36
CA SER A 171 16.91 -13.55 3.18
C SER A 171 16.98 -12.42 2.14
N CYS A 172 17.97 -12.47 1.25
CA CYS A 172 18.07 -11.58 0.10
C CYS A 172 16.82 -11.65 -0.80
N ASP A 173 16.22 -12.84 -0.97
CA ASP A 173 14.98 -13.03 -1.74
C ASP A 173 13.80 -12.27 -1.10
N GLU A 174 13.67 -12.33 0.22
CA GLU A 174 12.66 -11.59 0.97
C GLU A 174 12.84 -10.08 0.86
N ILE A 175 14.06 -9.59 1.02
CA ILE A 175 14.35 -8.16 0.87
C ILE A 175 14.04 -7.69 -0.56
N ARG A 176 14.39 -8.47 -1.59
CA ARG A 176 13.99 -8.15 -2.97
C ARG A 176 12.47 -8.05 -3.12
N ARG A 177 11.70 -9.00 -2.56
CA ARG A 177 10.24 -8.96 -2.59
C ARG A 177 9.68 -7.70 -1.91
N LYS A 178 10.24 -7.31 -0.76
CA LYS A 178 9.86 -6.08 -0.04
C LYS A 178 10.19 -4.82 -0.85
N ILE A 179 11.38 -4.75 -1.45
CA ILE A 179 11.79 -3.64 -2.33
C ILE A 179 10.83 -3.51 -3.51
N GLU A 180 10.52 -4.60 -4.21
CA GLU A 180 9.59 -4.55 -5.33
C GLU A 180 8.20 -4.10 -4.91
N ALA A 181 7.68 -4.62 -3.80
CA ALA A 181 6.39 -4.20 -3.26
C ALA A 181 6.39 -2.71 -2.89
N HIS A 182 7.49 -2.21 -2.33
CA HIS A 182 7.66 -0.80 -1.99
C HIS A 182 7.69 0.09 -3.24
N LEU A 183 8.43 -0.30 -4.27
CA LEU A 183 8.52 0.44 -5.54
C LEU A 183 7.22 0.41 -6.37
N ARG A 184 6.31 -0.54 -6.11
CA ARG A 184 4.97 -0.56 -6.73
C ARG A 184 4.00 0.45 -6.10
N LYS A 185 4.31 1.01 -4.92
CA LYS A 185 3.45 2.01 -4.26
C LYS A 185 3.40 3.30 -5.10
N PRO A 186 2.23 3.95 -5.24
CA PRO A 186 2.14 5.21 -5.99
C PRO A 186 2.96 6.31 -5.29
N ASN A 187 3.63 7.14 -6.09
CA ASN A 187 4.49 8.25 -5.64
C ASN A 187 5.81 7.85 -4.96
N VAL A 188 6.19 6.56 -5.01
CA VAL A 188 7.54 6.14 -4.63
C VAL A 188 8.41 6.13 -5.88
N THR A 189 9.50 6.90 -5.86
CA THR A 189 10.53 6.86 -6.91
C THR A 189 11.73 6.07 -6.44
N GLN A 190 12.48 5.44 -7.35
CA GLN A 190 13.75 4.79 -6.97
C GLN A 190 14.71 5.78 -6.29
N ALA A 191 14.76 7.02 -6.75
CA ALA A 191 15.62 8.06 -6.18
C ALA A 191 15.19 8.52 -4.79
N SER A 192 13.89 8.57 -4.48
CA SER A 192 13.42 8.84 -3.11
C SER A 192 13.75 7.66 -2.21
N PHE A 193 13.47 6.44 -2.66
CA PHE A 193 13.75 5.24 -1.87
C PHE A 193 15.25 5.08 -1.57
N LEU A 194 16.14 5.33 -2.54
CA LEU A 194 17.59 5.31 -2.31
C LEU A 194 18.06 6.31 -1.25
N ARG A 195 17.42 7.50 -1.18
CA ARG A 195 17.70 8.49 -0.13
C ARG A 195 17.22 7.99 1.23
N ASP A 196 16.04 7.39 1.28
CA ASP A 196 15.49 6.80 2.50
C ASP A 196 16.35 5.64 3.01
N LEU A 197 16.89 4.80 2.11
CA LEU A 197 17.84 3.73 2.44
C LEU A 197 19.18 4.30 2.93
N HIS A 198 19.71 5.31 2.24
CA HIS A 198 20.98 5.92 2.63
C HIS A 198 20.91 6.58 4.01
N ALA A 199 19.72 7.07 4.39
CA ALA A 199 19.45 7.63 5.71
C ALA A 199 19.45 6.59 6.84
N GLN A 200 19.45 5.28 6.55
CA GLN A 200 19.54 4.22 7.55
C GLN A 200 20.97 3.91 8.01
N PHE A 201 21.97 4.51 7.37
CA PHE A 201 23.36 4.38 7.79
C PHE A 201 23.74 5.55 8.71
N HIS A 202 24.30 5.23 9.86
CA HIS A 202 24.69 6.16 10.93
C HIS A 202 26.17 6.03 11.30
N GLY A 203 26.75 4.84 11.10
CA GLY A 203 28.09 4.48 11.52
C GLY A 203 29.19 4.74 10.47
N PRO A 204 30.40 4.21 10.74
CA PRO A 204 31.57 4.38 9.88
C PRO A 204 31.46 3.61 8.56
N GLN A 205 30.56 2.62 8.48
CA GLN A 205 30.33 1.82 7.27
C GLN A 205 29.41 2.51 6.26
N LYS A 206 28.92 3.71 6.59
CA LYS A 206 28.07 4.51 5.72
C LYS A 206 28.70 4.74 4.34
N PRO A 207 28.09 4.23 3.26
CA PRO A 207 28.58 4.50 1.92
C PRO A 207 28.38 5.98 1.56
N LYS A 208 29.26 6.54 0.72
CA LYS A 208 29.13 7.91 0.22
C LYS A 208 27.76 8.18 -0.42
N SER A 209 27.23 7.21 -1.16
CA SER A 209 25.89 7.25 -1.75
C SER A 209 25.45 5.85 -2.17
N LEU A 210 24.17 5.53 -2.04
CA LEU A 210 23.57 4.35 -2.68
C LEU A 210 23.13 4.69 -4.10
N GLN A 211 23.56 3.89 -5.08
CA GLN A 211 23.32 4.16 -6.50
C GLN A 211 22.18 3.30 -7.08
N ALA A 212 21.48 3.85 -8.08
CA ALA A 212 20.43 3.12 -8.81
C ALA A 212 20.96 1.83 -9.46
N THR A 213 22.20 1.83 -9.96
CA THR A 213 22.85 0.64 -10.50
C THR A 213 23.02 -0.46 -9.46
N GLN A 214 23.39 -0.12 -8.22
CA GLN A 214 23.51 -1.09 -7.13
C GLN A 214 22.15 -1.69 -6.76
N LEU A 215 21.11 -0.85 -6.68
CA LEU A 215 19.74 -1.30 -6.45
C LEU A 215 19.24 -2.24 -7.55
N ASN A 216 19.44 -1.89 -8.82
CA ASN A 216 19.02 -2.72 -9.93
C ASN A 216 19.82 -4.03 -9.99
N LYS A 217 21.13 -3.99 -9.71
CA LYS A 217 21.97 -5.19 -9.63
C LYS A 217 21.47 -6.13 -8.52
N PHE A 218 21.22 -5.59 -7.33
CA PHE A 218 20.70 -6.37 -6.20
C PHE A 218 19.36 -7.03 -6.54
N ARG A 219 18.43 -6.28 -7.15
CA ARG A 219 17.11 -6.77 -7.58
C ARG A 219 17.17 -7.89 -8.62
N ASN A 220 18.21 -7.92 -9.45
CA ASN A 220 18.39 -8.91 -10.51
C ASN A 220 19.10 -10.19 -10.03
N TYR A 221 19.62 -10.21 -8.80
CA TYR A 221 20.12 -11.45 -8.22
C TYR A 221 18.97 -12.41 -7.89
N GLY A 222 19.31 -13.69 -7.72
CA GLY A 222 18.41 -14.73 -7.24
C GLY A 222 19.12 -15.60 -6.22
N GLY A 223 18.39 -16.06 -5.20
CA GLY A 223 18.92 -16.90 -4.14
C GLY A 223 18.91 -16.23 -2.77
N PRO A 224 18.80 -17.01 -1.68
CA PRO A 224 18.50 -16.50 -0.35
C PRO A 224 19.66 -15.70 0.28
N LEU A 225 20.91 -15.93 -0.15
CA LEU A 225 22.09 -15.20 0.34
C LEU A 225 22.77 -14.35 -0.75
N THR A 226 22.29 -14.41 -1.99
CA THR A 226 22.95 -13.78 -3.13
C THR A 226 22.77 -12.26 -3.07
N GLY A 227 23.87 -11.53 -2.85
CA GLY A 227 23.87 -10.08 -2.66
C GLY A 227 23.89 -9.61 -1.20
N ASN A 228 24.17 -10.49 -0.24
CA ASN A 228 24.26 -10.21 1.20
C ASN A 228 25.23 -9.06 1.56
N MET A 229 26.33 -8.90 0.84
CA MET A 229 27.30 -7.82 1.10
C MET A 229 26.84 -6.44 0.57
N SER A 230 25.68 -6.37 -0.09
CA SER A 230 25.23 -5.10 -0.66
C SER A 230 24.77 -4.16 0.45
N GLY A 231 25.26 -2.91 0.43
CA GLY A 231 24.69 -1.87 1.29
C GLY A 231 23.19 -1.65 1.08
N ILE A 232 22.64 -2.01 -0.10
CA ILE A 232 21.20 -2.00 -0.36
C ILE A 232 20.48 -3.04 0.51
N TYR A 233 21.08 -4.22 0.70
CA TYR A 233 20.47 -5.30 1.46
C TYR A 233 20.33 -4.93 2.93
N TYR A 234 21.44 -4.52 3.57
CA TYR A 234 21.46 -4.04 4.95
C TYR A 234 20.47 -2.88 5.17
N ALA A 235 20.61 -1.80 4.38
CA ALA A 235 19.77 -0.61 4.57
C ALA A 235 18.28 -0.89 4.33
N ALA A 236 17.96 -1.71 3.34
CA ALA A 236 16.56 -2.09 3.08
C ALA A 236 15.99 -2.91 4.22
N TYR A 237 16.77 -3.82 4.78
CA TYR A 237 16.36 -4.58 5.95
C TYR A 237 16.04 -3.66 7.15
N VAL A 238 16.96 -2.76 7.52
CA VAL A 238 16.76 -1.77 8.61
C VAL A 238 15.51 -0.92 8.34
N TYR A 239 15.36 -0.40 7.12
CA TYR A 239 14.21 0.39 6.71
C TYR A 239 12.89 -0.36 6.89
N PHE A 240 12.80 -1.60 6.38
CA PHE A 240 11.56 -2.38 6.47
C PHE A 240 11.27 -2.88 7.88
N GLU A 241 12.29 -3.10 8.69
CA GLU A 241 12.12 -3.49 10.09
C GLU A 241 11.57 -2.33 10.93
N LYS A 242 12.08 -1.11 10.70
CA LYS A 242 11.46 0.10 11.26
C LYS A 242 10.03 0.30 10.76
N GLU A 243 9.76 0.08 9.47
CA GLU A 243 8.39 0.16 8.91
C GLU A 243 7.47 -0.88 9.58
N ARG A 244 7.97 -2.08 9.89
CA ARG A 244 7.22 -3.13 10.60
C ARG A 244 6.87 -2.69 12.02
N ILE A 245 7.85 -2.21 12.79
CA ILE A 245 7.68 -1.77 14.18
C ILE A 245 6.73 -0.57 14.25
N ALA A 246 6.92 0.45 13.41
CA ALA A 246 6.04 1.63 13.35
C ALA A 246 4.58 1.25 13.07
N ASN A 247 4.39 0.27 12.19
CA ASN A 247 3.06 -0.22 11.85
C ASN A 247 2.50 -1.22 12.87
N GLY A 248 3.29 -1.70 13.83
CA GLY A 248 2.88 -2.71 14.80
C GLY A 248 2.58 -4.05 14.15
N ARG A 249 3.25 -4.38 13.03
CA ARG A 249 3.03 -5.65 12.32
C ARG A 249 3.82 -6.77 13.01
N PRO A 250 3.24 -7.99 13.10
CA PRO A 250 4.00 -9.14 13.60
C PRO A 250 5.16 -9.47 12.66
N LYS A 251 6.15 -10.21 13.17
CA LYS A 251 7.21 -10.79 12.36
C LYS A 251 6.59 -11.78 11.35
N SER A 252 7.17 -11.87 10.15
CA SER A 252 6.75 -12.87 9.16
C SER A 252 7.20 -14.27 9.60
N GLN A 253 6.57 -15.32 9.07
CA GLN A 253 7.03 -16.69 9.33
C GLN A 253 8.49 -16.88 8.89
N HIS A 254 8.85 -16.39 7.70
CA HIS A 254 10.23 -16.47 7.22
C HIS A 254 11.22 -15.78 8.16
N ARG A 255 10.83 -14.65 8.76
CA ARG A 255 11.65 -13.95 9.76
C ARG A 255 11.91 -14.82 10.98
N LEU A 256 10.87 -15.48 11.50
CA LEU A 256 11.00 -16.39 12.64
C LEU A 256 11.87 -17.60 12.29
N ASP A 257 11.71 -18.15 11.09
CA ASP A 257 12.51 -19.27 10.61
C ASP A 257 14.00 -18.88 10.43
N MET A 258 14.26 -17.67 9.95
CA MET A 258 15.61 -17.12 9.82
C MET A 258 16.26 -16.84 11.17
N GLU A 259 15.54 -16.29 12.14
CA GLU A 259 16.01 -16.13 13.53
C GLU A 259 16.42 -17.50 14.08
N ASN A 260 15.53 -18.49 14.03
CA ASN A 260 15.83 -19.85 14.49
C ASN A 260 17.03 -20.50 13.77
N ALA A 261 17.26 -20.18 12.50
CA ALA A 261 18.35 -20.75 11.72
C ALA A 261 19.71 -20.03 11.88
N TRP A 262 19.71 -18.75 12.23
CA TRP A 262 20.89 -17.88 12.16
C TRP A 262 21.19 -17.09 13.45
N GLU A 263 20.35 -17.14 14.48
CA GLU A 263 20.54 -16.43 15.76
C GLU A 263 21.89 -16.77 16.41
N LEU A 264 22.30 -18.04 16.39
CA LEU A 264 23.61 -18.46 16.92
C LEU A 264 24.82 -17.87 16.14
N LYS A 265 24.58 -17.27 14.98
CA LYS A 265 25.61 -16.67 14.12
C LYS A 265 25.50 -15.14 14.05
N GLY A 266 24.58 -14.52 14.80
CA GLY A 266 24.31 -13.08 14.71
C GLY A 266 23.60 -12.68 13.40
N GLY A 267 22.79 -13.59 12.83
CA GLY A 267 22.08 -13.36 11.57
C GLY A 267 22.86 -13.74 10.31
N VAL A 268 22.44 -13.17 9.18
CA VAL A 268 23.09 -13.38 7.88
C VAL A 268 24.41 -12.62 7.84
N ASP A 269 25.51 -13.33 7.59
CA ASP A 269 26.83 -12.72 7.42
C ASP A 269 26.83 -11.72 6.25
N LEU A 270 27.23 -10.48 6.53
CA LEU A 270 27.32 -9.37 5.57
C LEU A 270 28.73 -9.18 4.99
N THR A 271 29.72 -9.94 5.48
CA THR A 271 31.14 -9.77 5.18
C THR A 271 31.66 -10.79 4.17
N GLN A 272 31.17 -12.03 4.21
CA GLN A 272 31.57 -13.06 3.25
C GLN A 272 30.72 -13.03 1.98
N ASN A 273 31.36 -13.10 0.81
CA ASN A 273 30.64 -13.13 -0.46
C ASN A 273 30.11 -14.53 -0.77
N PHE A 274 28.82 -14.78 -0.49
CA PHE A 274 28.19 -16.07 -0.80
C PHE A 274 28.04 -16.36 -2.30
N ASN A 275 28.23 -15.39 -3.19
CA ASN A 275 28.10 -15.61 -4.64
C ASN A 275 29.25 -16.42 -5.22
N ASN A 276 30.42 -16.39 -4.59
CA ASN A 276 31.66 -16.96 -5.11
C ASN A 276 32.18 -18.13 -4.26
N ILE A 277 31.30 -18.75 -3.45
CA ILE A 277 31.67 -19.88 -2.60
C ILE A 277 31.61 -21.17 -3.40
N ALA A 278 32.68 -21.95 -3.34
CA ALA A 278 32.71 -23.33 -3.80
C ALA A 278 32.43 -24.27 -2.63
N TYR A 279 31.59 -25.28 -2.86
CA TYR A 279 31.30 -26.33 -1.88
C TYR A 279 31.95 -27.63 -2.30
N VAL A 280 32.59 -28.31 -1.35
CA VAL A 280 33.09 -29.68 -1.53
C VAL A 280 32.12 -30.64 -0.87
N CYS A 281 31.74 -31.71 -1.57
CA CYS A 281 30.85 -32.73 -1.03
C CYS A 281 31.35 -34.14 -1.38
N SER A 282 30.98 -35.12 -0.55
CA SER A 282 31.34 -36.53 -0.77
C SER A 282 30.68 -37.09 -2.03
N GLU A 283 31.34 -38.06 -2.65
CA GLU A 283 30.82 -38.81 -3.79
C GLU A 283 29.41 -39.39 -3.49
N GLY A 284 28.51 -39.32 -4.48
CA GLY A 284 27.12 -39.76 -4.32
C GLY A 284 26.19 -38.79 -3.60
N ARG A 285 26.64 -37.57 -3.28
CA ARG A 285 25.82 -36.49 -2.72
C ARG A 285 25.86 -35.25 -3.60
N THR A 286 24.80 -34.46 -3.57
CA THR A 286 24.74 -33.12 -4.16
C THR A 286 24.48 -32.07 -3.09
N ILE A 287 24.91 -30.84 -3.34
CA ILE A 287 24.69 -29.71 -2.46
C ILE A 287 23.45 -28.94 -2.90
N TYR A 288 22.56 -28.64 -1.97
CA TYR A 288 21.46 -27.71 -2.20
C TYR A 288 21.43 -26.65 -1.10
N MET A 289 21.05 -25.44 -1.47
CA MET A 289 20.79 -24.35 -0.53
C MET A 289 19.27 -24.24 -0.33
N ASN A 290 18.81 -24.28 0.92
CA ASN A 290 17.38 -24.09 1.21
C ASN A 290 17.01 -22.60 1.17
N SER A 291 15.72 -22.27 1.29
CA SER A 291 15.22 -20.88 1.28
C SER A 291 15.74 -20.01 2.42
N LEU A 292 16.31 -20.60 3.48
CA LEU A 292 16.93 -19.89 4.59
C LEU A 292 18.42 -19.64 4.36
N GLY A 293 18.98 -20.04 3.20
CA GLY A 293 20.40 -19.92 2.92
C GLY A 293 21.28 -21.01 3.55
N GLN A 294 20.70 -22.02 4.19
CA GLN A 294 21.46 -23.13 4.73
C GLN A 294 21.84 -24.10 3.61
N VAL A 295 23.13 -24.42 3.56
CA VAL A 295 23.70 -25.37 2.63
C VAL A 295 23.61 -26.77 3.24
N ARG A 296 23.02 -27.72 2.50
CA ARG A 296 22.90 -29.12 2.92
C ARG A 296 23.36 -30.03 1.82
N SER A 297 24.00 -31.15 2.19
CA SER A 297 24.28 -32.23 1.26
C SER A 297 23.13 -33.24 1.30
N VAL A 298 22.64 -33.65 0.14
CA VAL A 298 21.61 -34.68 -0.03
C VAL A 298 22.14 -35.81 -0.90
N PRO A 299 21.71 -37.06 -0.68
CA PRO A 299 21.99 -38.15 -1.62
C PRO A 299 21.51 -37.80 -3.02
N ILE A 300 22.27 -38.21 -4.04
CA ILE A 300 21.87 -38.14 -5.46
C ILE A 300 20.84 -39.23 -5.75
#